data_AF-A0A7X7JZA8-F1
#
_entry.id   AF-A0A7X7JZA8-F1
#
_cell.length_a   1.000
_cell.length_b   1.000
_cell.length_c   1.000
_cell.angle_alpha   90.00
_cell.angle_beta   90.00
_cell.angle_gamma   90.00
#
_symmetry.space_group_name_H-M   'P 1'
#
loop_
_entity.id
_entity.type
_entity.pdbx_description
1 polymer ?
#
loop_
_entity_poly.entity_id
_entity_poly.type
_entity_poly.pdbx_seq_one_letter_code
_entity_poly.pdbx_strand_id
1 'polypeptide(L)'
;VVLDAVYQAQGQGCAPGILGVALGGNRDSGYVVAKEQLFRPLADAHPVPALAELEQRLLGDCNELGIGPMGFGGQTTVLGVKIGAAHRLPACYFVTVAYMCWACRRAVWDSVLGFSEAGLPCSGCTA
;
A
#
# COMPACT_ATOMS: atom_id res chain seq x y z
N VAL A 1 -11.29 1.97 9.39
CA VAL A 1 -11.45 1.38 8.03
C VAL A 1 -10.18 0.68 7.59
N VAL A 2 -9.03 1.36 7.43
CA VAL A 2 -7.79 0.68 6.98
C VAL A 2 -7.33 -0.39 7.96
N LEU A 3 -7.20 -0.06 9.25
CA LEU A 3 -6.81 -1.03 10.29
C LEU A 3 -7.79 -2.20 10.40
N ASP A 4 -9.09 -1.91 10.30
CA ASP A 4 -10.13 -2.96 10.29
C ASP A 4 -9.95 -3.87 9.07
N ALA A 5 -9.70 -3.33 7.87
CA ALA A 5 -9.44 -4.16 6.69
C ALA A 5 -8.21 -5.06 6.84
N VAL A 6 -7.13 -4.55 7.46
CA VAL A 6 -5.93 -5.36 7.76
C VAL A 6 -6.24 -6.43 8.79
N TYR A 7 -6.98 -6.08 9.84
CA TYR A 7 -7.40 -7.01 10.86
C TYR A 7 -8.35 -8.08 10.31
N GLN A 8 -9.23 -7.77 9.36
CA GLN A 8 -10.06 -8.79 8.70
C GLN A 8 -9.24 -9.67 7.76
N ALA A 9 -8.21 -9.12 7.11
CA ALA A 9 -7.35 -9.87 6.20
C ALA A 9 -6.48 -10.91 6.93
N GLN A 10 -6.06 -10.64 8.17
CA GLN A 10 -5.19 -11.54 8.95
C GLN A 10 -4.00 -12.04 8.10
N GLY A 11 -3.68 -13.34 8.16
CA GLY A 11 -2.68 -13.99 7.33
C GLY A 11 -3.10 -14.34 5.90
N GLN A 12 -4.36 -14.10 5.51
CA GLN A 12 -4.93 -14.57 4.23
C GLN A 12 -4.38 -13.81 3.01
N GLY A 13 -3.67 -12.70 3.24
CA GLY A 13 -2.99 -11.92 2.19
C GLY A 13 -1.55 -12.33 1.91
N CYS A 14 -1.05 -13.40 2.54
CA CYS A 14 0.38 -13.73 2.58
C CYS A 14 1.24 -12.55 3.07
N ALA A 15 0.91 -12.05 4.27
CA ALA A 15 1.66 -11.00 4.95
C ALA A 15 3.14 -11.41 5.15
N PRO A 16 4.11 -10.47 5.15
CA PRO A 16 3.91 -9.03 5.19
C PRO A 16 3.64 -8.42 3.79
N GLY A 17 2.56 -7.65 3.71
CA GLY A 17 2.05 -7.10 2.45
C GLY A 17 2.27 -5.59 2.29
N ILE A 18 1.92 -5.06 1.12
CA ILE A 18 1.90 -3.62 0.85
C ILE A 18 0.45 -3.18 0.67
N LEU A 19 0.08 -2.08 1.31
CA LEU A 19 -1.27 -1.51 1.22
C LEU A 19 -1.30 -0.31 0.29
N GLY A 20 -2.20 -0.35 -0.68
CA GLY A 20 -2.61 0.81 -1.47
C GLY A 20 -3.96 1.30 -0.97
N VAL A 21 -4.08 2.56 -0.60
CA VAL A 21 -5.31 3.14 -0.06
C VAL A 21 -5.73 4.32 -0.92
N ALA A 22 -6.98 4.35 -1.34
CA ALA A 22 -7.57 5.52 -1.98
C ALA A 22 -8.51 6.23 -1.00
N LEU A 23 -8.32 7.54 -0.84
CA LEU A 23 -9.19 8.43 -0.10
C LEU A 23 -10.01 9.25 -1.10
N GLY A 24 -11.34 9.06 -1.09
CA GLY A 24 -12.24 9.70 -2.05
C GLY A 24 -12.46 8.89 -3.32
N GLY A 25 -12.82 9.56 -4.41
CA GLY A 25 -13.27 8.92 -5.64
C GLY A 25 -14.71 8.39 -5.57
N ASN A 26 -15.08 7.65 -6.60
CA ASN A 26 -16.30 6.86 -6.70
C ASN A 26 -15.98 5.38 -6.42
N ARG A 27 -17.00 4.52 -6.36
CA ARG A 27 -16.80 3.08 -6.11
C ARG A 27 -15.89 2.41 -7.12
N ASP A 28 -15.91 2.83 -8.38
CA ASP A 28 -15.08 2.31 -9.46
C ASP A 28 -13.66 2.92 -9.42
N SER A 29 -13.57 4.25 -9.46
CA SER A 29 -12.30 4.98 -9.52
C SER A 29 -11.45 4.78 -8.27
N GLY A 30 -12.05 4.59 -7.10
CA GLY A 30 -11.33 4.30 -5.87
C GLY A 30 -10.49 3.01 -5.96
N TYR A 31 -10.98 1.97 -6.65
CA TYR A 31 -10.20 0.75 -6.87
C TYR A 31 -9.00 0.98 -7.79
N VAL A 32 -9.19 1.78 -8.84
CA VAL A 32 -8.12 2.13 -9.79
C VAL A 32 -7.03 2.91 -9.06
N VAL A 33 -7.40 3.98 -8.34
CA VAL A 33 -6.44 4.81 -7.60
C VAL A 33 -5.70 3.99 -6.55
N ALA A 34 -6.38 3.14 -5.79
CA ALA A 34 -5.74 2.29 -4.78
C ALA A 34 -4.76 1.30 -5.41
N LYS A 35 -5.08 0.73 -6.59
CA LYS A 35 -4.19 -0.16 -7.33
C LYS A 35 -2.97 0.57 -7.86
N GLU A 36 -3.14 1.80 -8.37
CA GLU A 36 -2.05 2.63 -8.87
C GLU A 36 -1.02 2.95 -7.78
N GLN A 37 -1.47 3.15 -6.54
CA GLN A 37 -0.56 3.39 -5.40
C GLN A 37 0.41 2.24 -5.15
N LEU A 38 0.06 1.01 -5.51
CA LEU A 38 0.92 -0.17 -5.34
C LEU A 38 2.13 -0.19 -6.29
N PHE A 39 2.12 0.62 -7.35
CA PHE A 39 3.26 0.75 -8.26
C PHE A 39 4.33 1.72 -7.75
N ARG A 40 4.02 2.54 -6.74
CA ARG A 40 4.99 3.45 -6.13
C ARG A 40 6.12 2.67 -5.44
N PRO A 41 7.37 3.16 -5.51
CA PRO A 41 8.47 2.56 -4.76
C PRO A 41 8.19 2.53 -3.25
N LEU A 42 8.69 1.52 -2.54
CA LEU A 42 8.44 1.41 -1.09
C LEU A 42 9.09 2.57 -0.31
N ALA A 43 10.29 2.98 -0.73
CA ALA A 43 11.04 4.10 -0.15
C ALA A 43 10.46 5.49 -0.49
N ASP A 44 9.49 5.57 -1.39
CA ASP A 44 8.85 6.84 -1.76
C ASP A 44 7.98 7.39 -0.62
N ALA A 45 7.88 8.71 -0.50
CA ALA A 45 7.01 9.38 0.45
C ALA A 45 6.01 10.27 -0.31
N HIS A 46 4.77 10.37 0.18
CA HIS A 46 3.78 11.20 -0.48
C HIS A 46 4.20 12.69 -0.49
N PRO A 47 4.08 13.44 -1.61
CA PRO A 47 4.52 14.84 -1.69
C PRO A 47 3.74 15.78 -0.77
N VAL A 48 2.49 15.44 -0.45
CA VAL A 48 1.65 16.17 0.52
C VAL A 48 1.98 15.70 1.94
N PRO A 49 2.49 16.58 2.83
CA PRO A 49 2.97 16.20 4.17
C PRO A 49 1.92 15.48 5.02
N ALA A 50 0.68 15.98 5.04
CA ALA A 50 -0.40 15.38 5.83
C ALA A 50 -0.72 13.93 5.41
N LEU A 51 -0.55 13.60 4.13
CA LEU A 51 -0.75 12.24 3.64
C LEU A 51 0.47 11.35 3.92
N ALA A 52 1.69 11.90 3.86
CA ALA A 52 2.90 11.18 4.24
C ALA A 52 2.91 10.82 5.73
N GLU A 53 2.50 11.75 6.60
CA GLU A 53 2.33 11.49 8.03
C GLU A 53 1.28 10.38 8.28
N LEU A 54 0.19 10.40 7.52
CA LEU A 54 -0.85 9.37 7.61
C LEU A 54 -0.36 8.00 7.12
N GLU A 55 0.43 7.94 6.04
CA GLU A 55 1.09 6.71 5.56
C GLU A 55 1.97 6.10 6.66
N GLN A 56 2.82 6.91 7.30
CA GLN A 56 3.72 6.45 8.37
C GLN A 56 2.97 6.02 9.63
N ARG A 57 1.96 6.79 10.03
CA ARG A 57 1.13 6.43 11.18
C ARG A 57 0.40 5.10 10.95
N LEU A 58 -0.24 4.93 9.79
CA LEU A 58 -0.93 3.69 9.48
C LEU A 58 0.01 2.49 9.38
N LEU A 59 1.23 2.68 8.87
CA LEU A 59 2.26 1.65 8.86
C LEU A 59 2.60 1.16 10.29
N GLY A 60 2.81 2.09 11.22
CA GLY A 60 3.03 1.78 12.64
C GLY A 60 1.82 1.06 13.24
N ASP A 61 0.64 1.67 13.15
CA ASP A 61 -0.61 1.14 13.71
C ASP A 61 -0.93 -0.27 13.18
N CYS A 62 -0.67 -0.57 11.90
CA CYS A 62 -0.89 -1.90 11.31
C CYS A 62 0.09 -2.96 11.84
N ASN A 63 1.32 -2.57 12.14
CA ASN A 63 2.35 -3.47 12.66
C ASN A 63 2.16 -3.73 14.16
N GLU A 64 1.54 -2.79 14.90
CA GLU A 64 1.14 -2.98 16.29
C GLU A 64 0.00 -4.00 16.47
N LEU A 65 -0.76 -4.34 15.42
CA LEU A 65 -1.83 -5.34 15.48
C LEU A 65 -1.33 -6.76 15.79
N GLY A 66 -0.03 -7.03 15.65
CA GLY A 66 0.57 -8.32 16.04
C GLY A 66 0.18 -9.52 15.16
N ILE A 67 -0.40 -9.29 13.98
CA ILE A 67 -0.80 -10.36 13.03
C ILE A 67 0.43 -11.08 12.48
N GLY A 68 1.48 -10.32 12.12
CA GLY A 68 2.76 -10.86 11.66
C GLY A 68 2.74 -11.52 10.28
N PRO A 69 3.86 -12.12 9.86
CA PRO A 69 3.98 -12.80 8.57
C PRO A 69 3.03 -14.00 8.52
N MET A 70 2.26 -14.10 7.43
CA MET A 70 1.28 -15.17 7.19
C MET A 70 0.25 -15.37 8.34
N GLY A 71 0.11 -14.42 9.27
CA GLY A 71 -0.80 -14.55 10.43
C GLY A 71 -0.28 -15.43 11.57
N PHE A 72 1.01 -15.76 11.59
CA PHE A 72 1.61 -16.56 12.67
C PHE A 72 1.99 -15.74 13.91
N GLY A 73 1.62 -14.48 13.96
CA GLY A 73 2.08 -13.54 14.97
C GLY A 73 3.46 -12.97 14.64
N GLY A 74 3.73 -11.75 15.09
CA GLY A 74 5.01 -11.08 14.87
C GLY A 74 4.91 -9.57 14.81
N GLN A 75 6.04 -8.92 14.56
CA GLN A 75 6.16 -7.45 14.58
C GLN A 75 5.82 -6.79 13.23
N THR A 76 5.81 -7.55 12.14
CA THR A 76 5.68 -6.98 10.78
C THR A 76 4.52 -7.63 10.05
N THR A 77 3.41 -6.90 9.95
CA THR A 77 2.20 -7.27 9.20
C THR A 77 2.20 -6.64 7.81
N VAL A 78 2.72 -5.41 7.69
CA VAL A 78 2.79 -4.67 6.43
C VAL A 78 4.14 -4.00 6.27
N LEU A 79 4.64 -4.02 5.03
CA LEU A 79 5.93 -3.43 4.64
C LEU A 79 5.80 -1.94 4.32
N GLY A 80 4.61 -1.51 3.89
CA GLY A 80 4.37 -0.11 3.56
C GLY A 80 2.91 0.18 3.24
N VAL A 81 2.52 1.42 3.47
CA VAL A 81 1.20 1.96 3.14
C VAL A 81 1.40 3.12 2.18
N LYS A 82 0.67 3.10 1.06
CA LYS A 82 0.68 4.14 0.04
C LYS A 82 -0.72 4.68 -0.14
N ILE A 83 -0.90 5.98 0.06
CA ILE A 83 -2.19 6.65 0.02
C ILE A 83 -2.27 7.52 -1.23
N GLY A 84 -3.39 7.42 -1.95
CA GLY A 84 -3.76 8.31 -3.04
C GLY A 84 -5.05 9.05 -2.67
N ALA A 85 -5.09 10.36 -2.90
CA ALA A 85 -6.29 11.17 -2.73
C ALA A 85 -6.93 11.46 -4.09
N ALA A 86 -8.25 11.30 -4.19
CA ALA A 86 -9.01 11.59 -5.40
C ALA A 86 -10.21 12.49 -5.09
N HIS A 87 -10.60 13.28 -6.08
CA HIS A 87 -11.81 14.11 -5.98
C HIS A 87 -13.06 13.24 -5.79
N ARG A 88 -14.04 13.76 -5.07
CA ARG A 88 -15.26 13.04 -4.71
C ARG A 88 -16.46 13.97 -4.70
N LEU A 89 -17.65 13.40 -4.84
CA LEU A 89 -18.89 14.09 -4.53
C LEU A 89 -18.95 14.38 -3.01
N PRO A 90 -19.36 15.59 -2.56
CA PRO A 90 -19.41 15.90 -1.13
C PRO A 90 -20.24 14.93 -0.29
N ALA A 91 -21.32 14.40 -0.86
CA ALA A 91 -22.24 13.45 -0.21
C ALA A 91 -21.68 12.03 -0.06
N CYS A 92 -20.62 11.66 -0.79
CA CYS A 92 -20.04 10.32 -0.76
C CYS A 92 -18.56 10.39 -0.37
N TYR A 93 -18.16 9.63 0.64
CA TYR A 93 -16.76 9.47 1.04
C TYR A 93 -16.39 8.00 1.04
N PHE A 94 -15.75 7.56 -0.03
CA PHE A 94 -15.26 6.19 -0.14
C PHE A 94 -13.79 6.12 0.30
N VAL A 95 -13.47 5.04 1.00
CA VAL A 95 -12.09 4.65 1.32
C VAL A 95 -11.92 3.24 0.81
N THR A 96 -11.04 3.09 -0.17
CA THR A 96 -10.79 1.79 -0.81
C THR A 96 -9.40 1.32 -0.43
N VAL A 97 -9.29 0.05 -0.03
CA VAL A 97 -8.03 -0.59 0.34
C VAL A 97 -7.74 -1.71 -0.66
N ALA A 98 -6.58 -1.62 -1.31
CA ALA A 98 -6.01 -2.67 -2.13
C ALA A 98 -4.86 -3.32 -1.38
N TYR A 99 -4.93 -4.64 -1.22
CA TYR A 99 -3.89 -5.42 -0.57
C TYR A 99 -2.99 -6.07 -1.62
N MET A 100 -1.67 -5.94 -1.44
CA MET A 100 -0.67 -6.65 -2.22
C MET A 100 0.12 -7.60 -1.33
N CYS A 101 0.15 -8.87 -1.73
CA CYS A 101 0.96 -9.92 -1.13
C CYS A 101 2.46 -9.60 -1.21
N TRP A 102 3.26 -10.24 -0.35
CA TRP A 102 4.73 -10.28 -0.43
C TRP A 102 5.26 -10.47 -1.85
N ALA A 103 4.62 -11.31 -2.66
CA ALA A 103 4.97 -11.56 -4.06
C ALA A 103 4.59 -10.36 -4.95
N CYS A 104 5.33 -9.26 -4.81
CA CYS A 104 5.18 -8.03 -5.59
C CYS A 104 5.68 -8.24 -7.02
N ARG A 105 4.81 -8.79 -7.88
CA ARG A 105 5.07 -9.03 -9.29
C ARG A 105 4.65 -7.82 -10.14
N ARG A 106 5.52 -6.81 -10.20
CA ARG A 106 5.36 -5.63 -11.05
C ARG A 106 6.64 -5.39 -11.85
N ALA A 107 6.48 -4.89 -13.06
CA ALA A 107 7.59 -4.44 -13.89
C ALA A 107 7.15 -3.16 -14.58
N VAL A 108 8.10 -2.26 -14.80
CA VAL A 108 7.89 -1.05 -15.60
C VAL A 108 8.81 -1.17 -16.80
N TRP A 109 8.28 -0.90 -17.98
CA TRP A 109 9.05 -0.85 -19.21
C TRP A 109 9.27 0.62 -19.55
N ASP A 110 10.53 1.01 -19.66
CA ASP A 110 10.92 2.35 -20.12
C ASP A 110 11.53 2.24 -21.52
N SER A 111 11.13 3.15 -22.41
CA SER A 111 11.57 3.11 -23.81
C SER A 111 13.04 3.48 -23.99
N VAL A 112 13.66 4.11 -22.98
CA VAL A 112 15.04 4.57 -22.99
C VAL A 112 15.97 3.61 -22.24
N LEU A 113 15.51 3.00 -21.14
CA LEU A 113 16.29 2.12 -20.27
C LEU A 113 15.93 0.61 -20.39
N GLY A 114 14.96 0.24 -21.24
CA GLY A 114 14.48 -1.13 -21.37
C GLY A 114 13.58 -1.56 -20.20
N PHE A 115 13.54 -2.87 -19.87
CA PHE A 115 12.97 -3.32 -18.59
C PHE A 115 13.84 -2.80 -17.46
N SER A 116 13.56 -1.59 -17.00
CA SER A 116 14.30 -1.01 -15.89
C SER A 116 13.73 -1.56 -14.58
N GLU A 117 14.54 -2.31 -13.83
CA GLU A 117 14.44 -2.32 -12.36
C GLU A 117 14.86 -0.94 -11.79
N ALA A 118 15.44 -0.08 -12.63
CA ALA A 118 16.04 1.22 -12.30
C ALA A 118 15.02 2.36 -12.09
N GLY A 119 14.12 2.15 -11.14
CA GLY A 119 13.51 3.20 -10.31
C GLY A 119 13.46 2.79 -8.83
N LEU A 120 14.11 1.68 -8.49
CA LEU A 120 14.12 1.05 -7.18
C LEU A 120 15.49 1.29 -6.52
N PRO A 121 15.61 2.16 -5.50
CA PRO A 121 16.63 1.97 -4.48
C PRO A 121 16.17 0.79 -3.60
N CYS A 122 16.14 -0.41 -4.18
CA CYS A 122 15.93 -1.65 -3.44
C CYS A 122 17.05 -2.62 -3.78
N SER A 123 18.28 -2.20 -3.52
CA SER A 123 19.43 -3.09 -3.34
C SER A 123 19.31 -3.94 -2.06
N GLY A 124 18.09 -4.18 -1.56
CA GLY A 124 17.83 -4.76 -0.25
C GLY A 124 16.54 -5.57 -0.13
N CYS A 125 15.82 -5.85 -1.22
CA CYS A 125 14.84 -6.96 -1.22
C CYS A 125 15.56 -8.31 -1.43
N THR A 126 16.57 -8.59 -0.62
CA THR A 126 16.98 -9.96 -0.31
C THR A 126 16.25 -10.36 0.96
N ALA A 127 15.39 -11.38 0.81
CA ALA A 127 14.87 -12.32 1.81
C ALA A 127 14.72 -11.81 3.26
#